data_AF-F8PBT4-F1
#
_entry.id   AF-F8PBT4-F1
#
_cell.length_a   1.000
_cell.length_b   1.000
_cell.length_c   1.000
_cell.angle_alpha   90.00
_cell.angle_beta   90.00
_cell.angle_gamma   90.00
#
_symmetry.space_group_name_H-M   'P 1'
#
loop_
_entity.id
_entity.type
_entity.pdbx_description
1 polymer ?
#
loop_
_entity_poly.entity_id
_entity_poly.type
_entity_poly.pdbx_seq_one_letter_code
_entity_poly.pdbx_strand_id
1 'polypeptide(L)'
;LTLPIHKEGSGINFSWIGRDLGPSVLALLLNYESHQGEIYGKTFHVISAKTTFRDFAQTLENAFGVPVKYVTGPKTGMLELDEMFEMEEEIGAFGDIDIPDPRLVKLGVKFSSVEEFAESVKSKYI
;
A
#
# COMPACT_ATOMS: atom_id res chain seq x y z
N LEU A 1 3.35 -0.69 15.16
CA LEU A 1 2.32 -1.22 14.24
C LEU A 1 2.26 -2.73 14.46
N THR A 2 1.07 -3.31 14.62
CA THR A 2 0.90 -4.77 14.77
C THR A 2 -0.02 -5.28 13.67
N LEU A 3 0.50 -6.14 12.79
CA LEU A 3 -0.32 -7.02 11.99
C LEU A 3 -0.06 -8.46 12.47
N PRO A 4 -1.10 -9.26 12.70
CA PRO A 4 -0.95 -10.66 13.09
C PRO A 4 -0.06 -11.43 12.12
N ILE A 5 0.69 -12.40 12.62
CA ILE A 5 1.33 -13.49 11.85
C ILE A 5 2.53 -13.04 10.97
N HIS A 6 2.52 -11.83 10.42
CA HIS A 6 3.59 -11.34 9.56
C HIS A 6 4.89 -11.08 10.31
N LYS A 7 6.01 -11.30 9.61
CA LYS A 7 7.36 -11.02 10.08
C LYS A 7 7.79 -9.62 9.65
N GLU A 8 8.84 -9.10 10.28
CA GLU A 8 9.37 -7.77 9.92
C GLU A 8 9.84 -7.68 8.47
N GLY A 9 10.30 -8.80 7.88
CA GLY A 9 10.75 -8.87 6.48
C GLY A 9 9.64 -9.16 5.47
N SER A 10 8.41 -9.36 5.93
CA SER A 10 7.29 -9.70 5.05
C SER A 10 6.92 -8.52 4.15
N GLY A 11 6.70 -8.82 2.88
CA GLY A 11 6.25 -7.83 1.90
C GLY A 11 4.83 -7.36 2.22
N ILE A 12 4.62 -6.04 2.21
CA ILE A 12 3.32 -5.41 2.39
C ILE A 12 3.08 -4.37 1.31
N ASN A 13 1.81 -4.23 0.95
CA ASN A 13 1.32 -3.26 -0.02
C ASN A 13 0.47 -2.23 0.73
N PHE A 14 0.83 -0.96 0.59
CA PHE A 14 0.11 0.15 1.22
C PHE A 14 -0.57 1.01 0.18
N SER A 15 -1.77 1.47 0.51
CA SER A 15 -2.53 2.44 -0.28
C SER A 15 -2.89 3.64 0.58
N TRP A 16 -2.43 4.82 0.18
CA TRP A 16 -2.85 6.07 0.81
C TRP A 16 -4.16 6.56 0.18
N ILE A 17 -5.27 6.02 0.67
CA ILE A 17 -6.62 6.27 0.13
C ILE A 17 -6.92 7.77 -0.01
N GLY A 18 -6.59 8.56 1.01
CA GLY A 18 -6.87 10.00 1.04
C GLY A 18 -6.14 10.83 -0.02
N ARG A 19 -5.05 10.31 -0.62
CA ARG A 19 -4.31 11.02 -1.67
C ARG A 19 -4.37 10.36 -3.04
N ASP A 20 -4.40 9.04 -3.11
CA ASP A 20 -4.13 8.34 -4.37
C ASP A 20 -5.40 7.75 -5.02
N LEU A 21 -6.42 7.38 -4.23
CA LEU A 21 -7.64 6.76 -4.78
C LEU A 21 -8.45 7.72 -5.64
N GLY A 22 -8.72 8.94 -5.13
CA GLY A 22 -9.49 9.95 -5.86
C GLY A 22 -8.88 10.29 -7.22
N PRO A 23 -7.59 10.69 -7.28
CA PRO A 23 -6.91 10.97 -8.54
C PRO A 23 -6.86 9.77 -9.49
N SER A 24 -6.69 8.55 -8.99
CA SER A 24 -6.70 7.34 -9.83
C SER A 24 -8.04 7.15 -10.52
N VAL A 25 -9.14 7.24 -9.78
CA VAL A 25 -10.50 7.13 -10.33
C VAL A 25 -10.78 8.27 -11.32
N LEU A 26 -10.41 9.50 -10.96
CA LEU A 26 -10.62 10.66 -11.83
C LEU A 26 -9.86 10.51 -13.15
N ALA A 27 -8.61 10.03 -13.12
CA ALA A 27 -7.82 9.81 -14.33
C ALA A 27 -8.47 8.78 -15.27
N LEU A 28 -9.03 7.70 -14.72
CA LEU A 28 -9.77 6.71 -15.50
C LEU A 28 -11.02 7.31 -16.14
N LEU A 29 -11.79 8.10 -15.38
CA LEU A 29 -13.01 8.74 -15.89
C LEU A 29 -12.72 9.78 -16.99
N LEU A 30 -11.70 10.62 -16.79
CA LEU A 30 -11.32 11.65 -17.77
C LEU A 30 -10.80 11.06 -19.09
N ASN A 31 -10.24 9.85 -19.06
CA ASN A 31 -9.69 9.17 -20.23
C ASN A 31 -10.61 8.06 -20.77
N TYR A 32 -11.78 7.85 -20.17
CA TYR A 32 -12.63 6.70 -20.49
C TYR A 32 -13.03 6.66 -21.97
N GLU A 33 -13.57 7.75 -22.50
CA GLU A 33 -14.03 7.82 -23.90
C GLU A 33 -12.87 7.67 -24.90
N SER A 34 -11.71 8.24 -24.60
CA SER A 34 -10.55 8.23 -25.49
C SER A 34 -9.73 6.95 -25.43
N HIS A 35 -9.81 6.20 -24.32
CA HIS A 35 -9.02 4.99 -24.06
C HIS A 35 -9.90 3.82 -23.60
N GLN A 36 -11.15 3.75 -24.07
CA GLN A 36 -12.14 2.78 -23.58
C GLN A 36 -11.64 1.33 -23.68
N GLY A 37 -10.94 0.96 -24.75
CA GLY A 37 -10.36 -0.38 -24.92
C GLY A 37 -9.27 -0.75 -23.90
N GLU A 38 -8.58 0.25 -23.35
CA GLU A 38 -7.56 0.07 -22.30
C GLU A 38 -8.18 0.08 -20.89
N ILE A 39 -9.38 0.65 -20.71
CA ILE A 39 -9.99 0.89 -19.39
C ILE A 39 -11.17 -0.04 -19.11
N TYR A 40 -12.09 -0.20 -20.07
CA TYR A 40 -13.35 -0.91 -19.85
C TYR A 40 -13.11 -2.38 -19.51
N GLY A 41 -13.72 -2.82 -18.40
CA GLY A 41 -13.61 -4.20 -17.91
C GLY A 41 -12.22 -4.59 -17.40
N LYS A 42 -11.33 -3.61 -17.15
CA LYS A 42 -10.00 -3.87 -16.60
C LYS A 42 -9.94 -3.55 -15.10
N THR A 43 -9.17 -4.37 -14.38
CA THR A 43 -8.81 -4.11 -12.98
C THR A 43 -7.57 -3.24 -12.92
N PHE A 44 -7.59 -2.21 -12.07
CA PHE A 44 -6.47 -1.33 -11.78
C PHE A 44 -6.17 -1.37 -10.28
N HIS A 45 -4.90 -1.54 -9.92
CA HIS A 45 -4.49 -1.64 -8.52
C HIS A 45 -4.01 -0.26 -8.04
N VAL A 46 -4.73 0.32 -7.07
CA VAL A 46 -4.34 1.59 -6.45
C VAL A 46 -3.47 1.27 -5.23
N ILE A 47 -2.20 0.95 -5.47
CA ILE A 47 -1.21 0.69 -4.42
C ILE A 47 -0.13 1.76 -4.51
N SER A 48 0.09 2.46 -3.41
CA SER A 48 1.04 3.57 -3.30
C SER A 48 2.48 3.08 -3.13
N ALA A 49 2.66 2.01 -2.34
CA ALA A 49 3.99 1.46 -2.06
C ALA A 49 3.96 -0.05 -1.83
N LYS A 50 4.99 -0.74 -2.33
CA LYS A 50 5.35 -2.12 -1.97
C LYS A 50 6.64 -2.05 -1.16
N THR A 51 6.64 -2.53 0.08
CA THR A 51 7.76 -2.42 1.00
C THR A 51 7.74 -3.59 2.00
N THR A 52 8.61 -3.58 3.01
CA THR A 52 8.52 -4.49 4.16
C THR A 52 8.05 -3.76 5.41
N PHE A 53 7.57 -4.49 6.42
CA PHE A 53 7.24 -3.86 7.70
C PHE A 53 8.43 -3.20 8.37
N ARG A 54 9.63 -3.79 8.24
CA ARG A 54 10.90 -3.23 8.71
C ARG A 54 11.17 -1.89 8.05
N ASP A 55 11.13 -1.83 6.72
CA ASP A 55 11.47 -0.62 5.97
C ASP A 55 10.43 0.47 6.21
N PHE A 56 9.14 0.11 6.28
CA PHE A 56 8.07 1.03 6.64
C PHE A 56 8.30 1.64 8.04
N ALA A 57 8.63 0.81 9.04
CA ALA A 57 8.96 1.29 10.38
C ALA A 57 10.19 2.21 10.38
N GLN A 58 11.22 1.87 9.60
CA GLN A 58 12.42 2.71 9.47
C GLN A 58 12.10 4.06 8.81
N THR A 59 11.25 4.11 7.78
CA THR A 59 10.82 5.37 7.16
C THR A 59 10.08 6.25 8.17
N LEU A 60 9.21 5.67 9.00
CA LEU A 60 8.55 6.40 10.08
C LEU A 60 9.53 6.89 11.14
N GLU A 61 10.49 6.05 11.58
CA GLU A 61 11.53 6.44 12.54
C GLU A 61 12.34 7.63 12.02
N ASN A 62 12.75 7.61 10.75
CA ASN A 62 13.51 8.67 10.12
C ASN A 62 12.70 9.99 10.06
N ALA A 63 11.43 9.90 9.66
CA ALA A 63 10.55 11.06 9.57
C ALA A 63 10.24 11.64 10.96
N PHE A 64 9.97 10.80 11.96
CA PHE A 64 9.55 11.22 13.28
C PHE A 64 10.72 11.62 14.18
N GLY A 65 11.91 11.08 13.96
CA GLY A 65 13.09 11.32 14.80
C GLY A 65 13.02 10.61 16.16
N VAL A 66 12.13 9.62 16.31
CA VAL A 66 11.98 8.79 17.51
C VAL A 66 11.96 7.32 17.12
N PRO A 67 12.43 6.39 17.98
CA PRO A 67 12.47 4.98 17.63
C PRO A 67 11.10 4.41 17.27
N VAL A 68 11.01 3.73 16.11
CA VAL A 68 9.80 3.04 15.67
C VAL A 68 10.13 1.58 15.37
N LYS A 69 9.39 0.66 15.99
CA LYS A 69 9.55 -0.78 15.78
C LYS A 69 8.27 -1.44 15.30
N TYR A 70 8.42 -2.35 14.34
CA TYR A 70 7.39 -3.31 14.04
C TYR A 70 7.38 -4.40 15.13
N VAL A 71 6.18 -4.76 15.58
CA VAL A 71 5.97 -5.87 16.52
C VAL A 71 4.82 -6.69 15.95
N THR A 72 5.06 -7.98 15.71
CA THR A 72 4.00 -8.86 15.21
C THR A 72 2.96 -9.13 16.30
N GLY A 73 1.69 -9.21 15.91
CA GLY A 73 0.59 -9.55 16.82
C GLY A 73 0.34 -11.06 16.88
N PRO A 74 -0.34 -11.57 17.93
CA PRO A 74 -0.87 -12.93 17.91
C PRO A 74 -1.94 -13.07 16.81
N LYS A 75 -2.32 -14.30 16.51
CA LYS A 75 -3.48 -14.62 15.66
C LYS A 75 -4.72 -13.83 16.08
N THR A 76 -5.55 -13.47 15.10
CA THR A 76 -6.79 -12.71 15.32
C THR A 76 -7.84 -13.53 16.08
N GLY A 77 -7.79 -14.86 15.97
CA GLY A 77 -8.83 -15.75 16.49
C GLY A 77 -10.01 -15.92 15.54
N MET A 78 -9.97 -15.28 14.36
CA MET A 78 -10.89 -15.50 13.25
C MET A 78 -10.16 -16.35 12.21
N LEU A 79 -10.62 -17.59 12.01
CA LEU A 79 -9.94 -18.58 11.18
C LEU A 79 -9.68 -18.03 9.77
N GLU A 80 -10.66 -17.35 9.18
CA GLU A 80 -10.58 -16.83 7.82
C GLU A 80 -9.51 -15.76 7.66
N LEU A 81 -9.34 -14.89 8.67
CA LEU A 81 -8.29 -13.86 8.65
C LEU A 81 -6.92 -14.46 8.92
N ASP A 82 -6.84 -15.42 9.82
CA ASP A 82 -5.59 -16.08 10.15
C ASP A 82 -5.05 -16.89 8.95
N GLU A 83 -5.92 -17.62 8.24
CA GLU A 83 -5.56 -18.33 7.01
C GLU A 83 -5.17 -17.37 5.89
N MET A 84 -5.85 -16.23 5.76
CA MET A 84 -5.50 -15.19 4.79
C MET A 84 -4.10 -14.64 5.05
N PHE A 85 -3.78 -14.25 6.29
CA PHE A 85 -2.45 -13.71 6.62
C PHE A 85 -1.34 -14.77 6.49
N GLU A 86 -1.61 -16.02 6.84
CA GLU A 86 -0.67 -17.13 6.63
C GLU A 86 -0.39 -17.33 5.13
N MET A 87 -1.43 -17.30 4.29
CA MET A 87 -1.26 -17.38 2.85
C MET A 87 -0.47 -16.20 2.30
N GLU A 88 -0.82 -14.97 2.70
CA GLU A 88 -0.11 -13.76 2.25
C GLU A 88 1.38 -13.79 2.64
N GLU A 89 1.72 -14.37 3.79
CA GLU A 89 3.11 -14.58 4.21
C GLU A 89 3.85 -15.59 3.32
N GLU A 90 3.18 -16.66 2.89
CA GLU A 90 3.80 -17.72 2.08
C GLU A 90 3.96 -17.34 0.62
N ILE A 91 2.95 -16.71 0.01
CA ILE A 91 2.90 -16.50 -1.45
C ILE A 91 2.80 -15.02 -1.85
N GLY A 92 2.65 -14.10 -0.89
CA GLY A 92 2.45 -12.68 -1.14
C GLY A 92 1.00 -12.32 -1.54
N ALA A 93 0.56 -11.11 -1.18
CA ALA A 93 -0.83 -10.69 -1.39
C ALA A 93 -1.19 -10.34 -2.86
N PHE A 94 -0.22 -9.89 -3.67
CA PHE A 94 -0.50 -9.36 -5.02
C PHE A 94 0.45 -9.88 -6.11
N GLY A 95 1.17 -10.98 -5.88
CA GLY A 95 2.07 -11.59 -6.87
C GLY A 95 3.07 -10.60 -7.50
N ASP A 96 3.24 -10.70 -8.82
CA ASP A 96 4.23 -9.95 -9.62
C ASP A 96 3.66 -8.68 -10.28
N ILE A 97 2.68 -8.01 -9.67
CA ILE A 97 2.21 -6.73 -10.20
C ILE A 97 3.25 -5.62 -9.99
N ASP A 98 3.41 -4.77 -11.00
CA ASP A 98 4.21 -3.55 -10.91
C ASP A 98 3.49 -2.53 -10.03
N ILE A 99 4.22 -1.96 -9.06
CA ILE A 99 3.70 -0.98 -8.10
C ILE A 99 4.61 0.26 -8.12
N PRO A 100 4.04 1.47 -8.33
CA PRO A 100 2.64 1.74 -8.65
C PRO A 100 2.21 1.22 -10.03
N ASP A 101 0.90 1.04 -10.26
CA ASP A 101 0.38 0.52 -11.52
C ASP A 101 0.79 1.42 -12.70
N PRO A 102 1.61 0.93 -13.66
CA PRO A 102 2.18 1.76 -14.71
C PRO A 102 1.10 2.32 -15.65
N ARG A 103 -0.07 1.68 -15.74
CA ARG A 103 -1.20 2.16 -16.54
C ARG A 103 -1.84 3.40 -15.93
N LEU A 104 -1.94 3.47 -14.61
CA LEU A 104 -2.43 4.66 -13.92
C LEU A 104 -1.41 5.81 -14.00
N VAL A 105 -0.12 5.50 -13.89
CA VAL A 105 0.96 6.49 -14.08
C VAL A 105 0.93 7.07 -15.50
N LYS A 106 0.73 6.22 -16.53
CA LYS A 106 0.56 6.66 -17.93
C LYS A 106 -0.61 7.64 -18.10
N LEU A 107 -1.69 7.47 -17.34
CA LEU A 107 -2.86 8.36 -17.33
C LEU A 107 -2.65 9.64 -16.50
N GLY A 108 -1.44 9.85 -15.98
CA GLY A 108 -1.04 11.06 -15.26
C GLY A 108 -1.23 11.00 -13.75
N VAL A 109 -1.56 9.83 -13.19
CA VAL A 109 -1.65 9.64 -11.73
C VAL A 109 -0.26 9.71 -11.12
N LYS A 110 -0.12 10.52 -10.07
CA LYS A 110 1.09 10.58 -9.25
C LYS A 110 0.77 9.91 -7.92
N PHE A 111 1.44 8.80 -7.64
CA PHE A 111 1.30 8.08 -6.38
C PHE A 111 2.18 8.69 -5.31
N SER A 112 1.67 8.65 -4.09
CA SER A 112 2.38 9.18 -2.92
C SER A 112 3.38 8.15 -2.37
N SER A 113 4.44 8.61 -1.70
CA SER A 113 5.40 7.74 -1.03
C SER A 113 5.11 7.51 0.46
N VAL A 114 5.80 6.55 1.08
CA VAL A 114 5.71 6.32 2.53
C VAL A 114 6.27 7.50 3.31
N GLU A 115 7.33 8.14 2.80
CA GLU A 115 7.94 9.34 3.38
C GLU A 115 6.95 10.51 3.38
N GLU A 116 6.27 10.76 2.26
CA GLU A 116 5.25 11.80 2.17
C GLU A 116 4.08 11.52 3.13
N PHE A 117 3.70 10.25 3.27
CA PHE A 117 2.70 9.86 4.26
C PHE A 117 3.18 10.16 5.68
N ALA A 118 4.39 9.74 6.03
CA ALA A 118 4.98 9.94 7.34
C ALA A 118 5.00 11.43 7.71
N GLU A 119 5.52 12.29 6.84
CA GLU A 119 5.55 13.74 7.09
C GLU A 119 4.14 14.34 7.25
N SER A 120 3.15 13.84 6.49
CA SER A 120 1.77 14.35 6.59
C SER A 120 1.08 14.04 7.92
N VAL A 121 1.49 12.98 8.62
CA VAL A 121 0.89 12.55 9.89
C VAL A 121 1.74 12.85 11.11
N LYS A 122 3.00 13.25 10.92
CA LYS A 122 3.99 13.49 11.97
C LYS A 122 3.46 14.35 13.13
N SER A 123 2.82 15.48 12.82
CA SER A 123 2.29 16.42 13.82
C SER A 123 1.15 15.87 14.69
N LYS A 124 0.59 14.71 14.35
CA LYS A 124 -0.44 14.03 15.16
C LYS A 124 0.14 13.10 16.20
N TYR A 125 1.39 12.69 16.02
CA TYR A 125 2.05 11.67 16.85
C TYR A 125 3.24 12.23 17.64
N ILE A 126 3.73 13.41 17.27
CA ILE A 126 4.77 14.18 17.98
C ILE A 126 4.30 15.61 18.16
#